data_AF-A0A7V3W2N5-F1
#
_entry.id   AF-A0A7V3W2N5-F1
#
_cell.length_a   1.000
_cell.length_b   1.000
_cell.length_c   1.000
_cell.angle_alpha   90.00
_cell.angle_beta   90.00
_cell.angle_gamma   90.00
#
_symmetry.space_group_name_H-M   'P 1'
#
loop_
_entity.id
_entity.type
_entity.pdbx_description
1 polymer ?
#
loop_
_entity_poly.entity_id
_entity_poly.type
_entity_poly.pdbx_seq_one_letter_code
_entity_poly.pdbx_strand_id
1 'polypeptide(L)'
;MGTNGRKEKSLLSARDLKILTGIAEVFFPAGGAFAQGARDVDLNKLFNRFGRGFDRITLLGFRLMLGALWYLPVIFLGKPRTFGNLSSQDQIRYLEKFEKSRLYSLRGIFMAVKALLSMLIFSDEQIEKSIGFEPDCAPAAGLRSKSSAIKQGSDLNSDLNEQADVCIIGSGAGGAVAAKELAEAGFNTVVLEQGGYYAQEDFGQKPLDAFPRLYLNNSFIFSLGSPVVALSLGRAVGGTTVINSCTCFRMPEEVLAEWEEDYHLRGLSMKELLPFYERVESTINVKPGEMEVIGKNALMTRKGAEALGLSHGPIRRNTRGCKGCGLCNYGCPEGAKQSMERSYLPLAAKAGARIYADCRVDKIITENGRASGVQG
;
A
#
# COMPACT_ATOMS: atom_id res chain seq x y z
N MET A 1 -25.90 0.35 -23.65
CA MET A 1 -25.34 1.45 -24.48
C MET A 1 -23.87 1.19 -24.65
N GLY A 2 -23.41 1.12 -25.91
CA GLY A 2 -22.09 0.60 -26.28
C GLY A 2 -20.94 1.41 -25.69
N THR A 3 -19.96 0.70 -25.14
CA THR A 3 -18.68 1.25 -24.69
C THR A 3 -17.89 1.69 -25.92
N ASN A 4 -17.90 2.98 -26.23
CA ASN A 4 -16.98 3.58 -27.19
C ASN A 4 -15.54 3.31 -26.72
N GLY A 5 -14.87 2.37 -27.38
CA GLY A 5 -13.48 1.99 -27.14
C GLY A 5 -12.52 3.12 -27.53
N ARG A 6 -12.40 4.14 -26.69
CA ARG A 6 -11.20 4.98 -26.69
C ARG A 6 -10.03 4.07 -26.41
N LYS A 7 -9.16 3.83 -27.42
CA LYS A 7 -7.86 3.19 -27.22
C LYS A 7 -7.15 3.93 -26.10
N GLU A 8 -6.99 3.27 -24.96
CA GLU A 8 -6.33 3.84 -23.78
C GLU A 8 -4.92 4.26 -24.20
N LYS A 9 -4.57 5.54 -23.98
CA LYS A 9 -3.30 6.10 -24.44
C LYS A 9 -2.17 5.47 -23.62
N SER A 10 -1.23 4.80 -24.29
CA SER A 10 -0.09 4.16 -23.62
C SER A 10 0.71 5.13 -22.76
N LEU A 11 0.99 4.74 -21.52
CA LEU A 11 1.87 5.45 -20.59
C LEU A 11 3.34 5.26 -20.93
N LEU A 12 3.70 4.27 -21.74
CA LEU A 12 5.06 4.03 -22.20
C LEU A 12 5.17 4.29 -23.71
N SER A 13 6.30 4.87 -24.13
CA SER A 13 6.61 4.96 -25.55
C SER A 13 6.92 3.56 -26.12
N ALA A 14 6.87 3.40 -27.45
CA ALA A 14 7.27 2.14 -28.09
C ALA A 14 8.72 1.74 -27.74
N ARG A 15 9.60 2.73 -27.55
CA ARG A 15 10.98 2.52 -27.09
C ARG A 15 11.01 2.00 -25.66
N ASP A 16 10.29 2.61 -24.74
CA ASP A 16 10.26 2.19 -23.32
C ASP A 16 9.71 0.77 -23.19
N LEU A 17 8.66 0.44 -23.96
CA LEU A 17 8.06 -0.89 -23.98
C LEU A 17 9.03 -1.95 -24.52
N LYS A 18 9.79 -1.63 -25.57
CA LYS A 18 10.86 -2.50 -26.09
C LYS A 18 11.92 -2.77 -25.02
N ILE A 19 12.32 -1.73 -24.28
CA ILE A 19 13.31 -1.85 -23.20
C ILE A 19 12.76 -2.75 -22.08
N LEU A 20 11.54 -2.47 -21.61
CA LEU A 20 10.88 -3.21 -20.54
C LEU A 20 10.74 -4.70 -20.90
N THR A 21 10.27 -4.99 -22.11
CA THR A 21 10.07 -6.36 -22.60
C THR A 21 11.39 -7.11 -22.73
N GLY A 22 12.43 -6.46 -23.28
CA GLY A 22 13.74 -7.08 -23.43
C GLY A 22 14.42 -7.39 -22.08
N ILE A 23 14.24 -6.54 -21.07
CA ILE A 23 14.71 -6.82 -19.70
C ILE A 23 13.87 -7.94 -19.08
N ALA A 24 12.55 -7.90 -19.24
CA ALA A 24 11.63 -8.89 -18.67
C ALA A 24 11.87 -10.31 -19.20
N GLU A 25 12.19 -10.46 -20.48
CA GLU A 25 12.54 -11.74 -21.09
C GLU A 25 13.76 -12.41 -20.44
N VAL A 26 14.72 -11.62 -19.98
CA VAL A 26 15.92 -12.16 -19.31
C VAL A 26 15.59 -12.63 -17.90
N PHE A 27 14.69 -11.93 -17.20
CA PHE A 27 14.22 -12.35 -15.87
C PHE A 27 13.24 -13.53 -15.93
N PHE A 28 12.38 -13.58 -16.94
CA PHE A 28 11.29 -14.54 -17.09
C PHE A 28 11.28 -15.11 -18.52
N PRO A 29 12.27 -15.92 -18.90
CA PRO A 29 12.30 -16.57 -20.20
C PRO A 29 11.19 -17.64 -20.29
N ALA A 30 10.61 -17.80 -21.48
CA ALA A 30 9.68 -18.90 -21.76
C ALA A 30 10.40 -20.25 -21.70
N GLY A 31 9.71 -21.30 -21.26
CA GLY A 31 10.28 -22.64 -21.09
C GLY A 31 11.33 -22.76 -19.98
N GLY A 32 11.38 -21.79 -19.06
CA GLY A 32 12.20 -21.86 -17.85
C GLY A 32 11.51 -22.67 -16.75
N ALA A 33 11.40 -22.08 -15.55
CA ALA A 33 10.62 -22.68 -14.44
C ALA A 33 9.12 -22.78 -14.76
N PHE A 34 8.63 -21.99 -15.73
CA PHE A 34 7.25 -21.97 -16.20
C PHE A 34 7.24 -22.07 -17.73
N ALA A 35 6.15 -22.63 -18.29
CA ALA A 35 6.01 -22.80 -19.73
C ALA A 35 5.96 -21.45 -20.46
N GLN A 36 5.22 -20.49 -19.89
CA GLN A 36 5.08 -19.12 -20.40
C GLN A 36 6.13 -18.18 -19.79
N GLY A 37 6.55 -17.17 -20.54
CA GLY A 37 7.49 -16.14 -20.12
C GLY A 37 6.99 -14.72 -20.39
N ALA A 38 7.87 -13.73 -20.23
CA ALA A 38 7.51 -12.31 -20.34
C ALA A 38 6.98 -11.88 -21.73
N ARG A 39 7.30 -12.63 -22.80
CA ARG A 39 6.79 -12.36 -24.15
C ARG A 39 5.36 -12.84 -24.39
N ASP A 40 4.88 -13.73 -23.55
CA ASP A 40 3.53 -14.30 -23.65
C ASP A 40 2.47 -13.42 -22.97
N VAL A 41 2.90 -12.36 -22.26
CA VAL A 41 2.02 -11.43 -21.56
C VAL A 41 2.02 -10.04 -22.21
N ASP A 42 0.88 -9.34 -22.15
CA ASP A 42 0.76 -7.96 -22.61
C ASP A 42 1.31 -6.99 -21.55
N LEU A 43 2.63 -6.85 -21.49
CA LEU A 43 3.31 -5.94 -20.55
C LEU A 43 2.86 -4.49 -20.68
N ASN A 44 2.43 -4.05 -21.88
CA ASN A 44 1.94 -2.70 -22.06
C ASN A 44 0.61 -2.51 -21.34
N LYS A 45 -0.34 -3.44 -21.53
CA LYS A 45 -1.63 -3.42 -20.84
C LYS A 45 -1.45 -3.50 -19.32
N LEU A 46 -0.59 -4.41 -18.84
CA LEU A 46 -0.32 -4.58 -17.41
C LEU A 46 0.33 -3.33 -16.80
N PHE A 47 1.33 -2.75 -17.48
CA PHE A 47 1.97 -1.52 -17.02
C PHE A 47 1.00 -0.33 -17.08
N ASN A 48 0.16 -0.22 -18.11
CA ASN A 48 -0.86 0.85 -18.17
C ASN A 48 -1.84 0.73 -16.99
N ARG A 49 -2.28 -0.49 -16.65
CA ARG A 49 -3.14 -0.71 -15.48
C ARG A 49 -2.48 -0.23 -14.19
N PHE A 50 -1.21 -0.59 -13.98
CA PHE A 50 -0.43 -0.20 -12.80
C PHE A 50 -0.09 1.28 -12.79
N GLY A 51 0.61 1.76 -13.81
CA GLY A 51 1.18 3.10 -13.91
C GLY A 51 0.16 4.23 -13.93
N ARG A 52 -1.15 3.95 -14.07
CA ARG A 52 -2.22 4.96 -13.92
C ARG A 52 -2.18 5.71 -12.59
N GLY A 53 -1.66 5.09 -11.53
CA GLY A 53 -1.50 5.74 -10.23
C GLY A 53 -0.16 6.48 -10.03
N PHE A 54 0.72 6.51 -11.03
CA PHE A 54 1.96 7.31 -10.98
C PHE A 54 1.67 8.78 -11.27
N ASP A 55 2.34 9.66 -10.52
CA ASP A 55 2.49 11.05 -10.93
C ASP A 55 3.49 11.19 -12.09
N ARG A 56 3.59 12.40 -12.64
CA ARG A 56 4.45 12.69 -13.79
C ARG A 56 5.95 12.50 -13.48
N ILE A 57 6.37 12.78 -12.25
CA ILE A 57 7.75 12.71 -11.82
C ILE A 57 8.15 11.25 -11.64
N THR A 58 7.31 10.46 -10.97
CA THR A 58 7.50 9.01 -10.82
C THR A 58 7.58 8.32 -12.18
N LEU A 59 6.68 8.64 -13.12
CA LEU A 59 6.70 8.06 -14.46
C LEU A 59 7.97 8.45 -15.23
N LEU A 60 8.44 9.70 -15.12
CA LEU A 60 9.69 10.13 -15.74
C LEU A 60 10.89 9.39 -15.13
N GLY A 61 10.97 9.31 -13.80
CA GLY A 61 12.04 8.60 -13.09
C GLY A 61 12.09 7.12 -13.50
N PHE A 62 10.93 6.48 -13.64
CA PHE A 62 10.84 5.10 -14.13
C PHE A 62 11.42 4.94 -15.55
N ARG A 63 11.06 5.83 -16.48
CA ARG A 63 11.60 5.80 -17.86
C ARG A 63 13.11 6.03 -17.89
N LEU A 64 13.63 6.96 -17.06
CA LEU A 64 15.06 7.19 -16.94
C LEU A 64 15.80 5.96 -16.40
N MET A 65 15.22 5.27 -15.41
CA MET A 65 15.76 4.02 -14.87
C MET A 65 15.82 2.92 -15.94
N LEU A 66 14.75 2.73 -16.73
CA LEU A 66 14.76 1.78 -17.85
C LEU A 66 15.84 2.14 -18.88
N GLY A 67 15.95 3.43 -19.23
CA GLY A 67 17.01 3.93 -20.10
C GLY A 67 18.40 3.61 -19.55
N ALA A 68 18.65 3.87 -18.27
CA ALA A 68 19.92 3.57 -17.62
C ALA A 68 20.27 2.09 -17.75
N LEU A 69 19.35 1.17 -17.43
CA LEU A 69 19.58 -0.27 -17.58
C LEU A 69 19.90 -0.67 -19.02
N TRP A 70 19.29 -0.01 -20.01
CA TRP A 70 19.48 -0.33 -21.42
C TRP A 70 20.82 0.15 -22.00
N TYR A 71 21.30 1.32 -21.59
CA TYR A 71 22.48 1.97 -22.20
C TYR A 71 23.77 1.81 -21.40
N LEU A 72 23.71 1.50 -20.10
CA LEU A 72 24.89 1.34 -19.26
C LEU A 72 25.77 0.08 -19.50
N PRO A 73 25.41 -0.95 -20.30
CA PRO A 73 26.36 -2.04 -20.58
C PRO A 73 27.69 -1.59 -21.19
N VAL A 74 27.73 -0.43 -21.87
CA VAL A 74 28.98 0.18 -22.36
C VAL A 74 29.97 0.43 -21.23
N ILE A 75 29.48 0.89 -20.08
CA ILE A 75 30.30 1.20 -18.91
C ILE A 75 30.66 -0.08 -18.14
N PHE A 76 29.69 -0.98 -17.94
CA PHE A 76 29.88 -2.13 -17.04
C PHE A 76 30.48 -3.37 -17.70
N LEU A 77 30.32 -3.53 -19.02
CA LEU A 77 30.88 -4.64 -19.79
C LEU A 77 31.97 -4.19 -20.78
N GLY A 78 32.21 -2.88 -20.95
CA GLY A 78 33.15 -2.37 -21.95
C GLY A 78 32.73 -2.65 -23.39
N LYS A 79 31.46 -3.03 -23.61
CA LYS A 79 30.92 -3.40 -24.92
C LYS A 79 30.12 -2.21 -25.47
N PRO A 80 30.43 -1.65 -26.64
CA PRO A 80 29.70 -0.53 -27.24
C PRO A 80 28.36 -0.99 -27.84
N ARG A 81 27.57 -1.73 -27.07
CA ARG A 81 26.27 -2.29 -27.43
C ARG A 81 25.27 -1.97 -26.33
N THR A 82 24.04 -1.68 -26.72
CA THR A 82 22.92 -1.59 -25.80
C THR A 82 22.55 -2.97 -25.27
N PHE A 83 21.84 -3.03 -24.15
CA PHE A 83 21.42 -4.27 -23.50
C PHE A 83 20.73 -5.25 -24.46
N GLY A 84 19.78 -4.78 -25.28
CA GLY A 84 19.07 -5.64 -26.24
C GLY A 84 19.92 -6.21 -27.39
N ASN A 85 21.15 -5.70 -27.60
CA ASN A 85 22.06 -6.17 -28.65
C ASN A 85 23.22 -7.02 -28.10
N LEU A 86 23.18 -7.35 -26.80
CA LEU A 86 24.09 -8.28 -26.15
C LEU A 86 23.66 -9.72 -26.44
N SER A 87 24.58 -10.68 -26.31
CA SER A 87 24.22 -12.10 -26.26
C SER A 87 23.39 -12.40 -25.01
N SER A 88 22.57 -13.45 -25.01
CA SER A 88 21.77 -13.83 -23.83
C SER A 88 22.64 -14.05 -22.59
N GLN A 89 23.84 -14.64 -22.74
CA GLN A 89 24.79 -14.82 -21.64
C GLN A 89 25.33 -13.49 -21.11
N ASP A 90 25.60 -12.52 -22.00
CA ASP A 90 26.07 -11.19 -21.60
C ASP A 90 24.96 -10.37 -20.91
N GLN A 91 23.70 -10.51 -21.35
CA GLN A 91 22.55 -9.87 -20.70
C GLN A 91 22.39 -10.34 -19.25
N ILE A 92 22.44 -11.65 -19.02
CA ILE A 92 22.40 -12.25 -17.68
C ILE A 92 23.56 -11.72 -16.84
N ARG A 93 24.80 -11.83 -17.35
CA ARG A 93 26.00 -11.37 -16.64
C ARG A 93 25.93 -9.88 -16.27
N TYR A 94 25.36 -9.06 -17.15
CA TYR A 94 25.17 -7.63 -16.87
C TYR A 94 24.21 -7.39 -15.71
N LEU A 95 23.05 -8.06 -15.70
CA LEU A 95 22.08 -7.92 -14.60
C LEU A 95 22.62 -8.50 -13.28
N GLU A 96 23.36 -9.61 -13.32
CA GLU A 96 24.03 -10.17 -12.14
C GLU A 96 25.06 -9.20 -11.54
N LYS A 97 25.74 -8.39 -12.36
CA LYS A 97 26.64 -7.33 -11.86
C LYS A 97 25.88 -6.27 -11.08
N PHE A 98 24.64 -5.93 -11.47
CA PHE A 98 23.82 -5.00 -10.70
C PHE A 98 23.37 -5.64 -9.39
N GLU A 99 22.91 -6.89 -9.42
CA GLU A 99 22.48 -7.64 -8.23
C GLU A 99 23.59 -7.78 -7.18
N LYS A 100 24.81 -8.10 -7.63
CA LYS A 100 25.99 -8.33 -6.77
C LYS A 100 26.87 -7.08 -6.58
N SER A 101 26.44 -5.93 -7.11
CA SER A 101 27.20 -4.68 -7.05
C SER A 101 27.52 -4.30 -5.61
N ARG A 102 28.68 -3.69 -5.35
CA ARG A 102 28.99 -3.07 -4.04
C ARG A 102 28.20 -1.78 -3.83
N LEU A 103 27.80 -1.10 -4.90
CA LEU A 103 26.99 0.12 -4.85
C LEU A 103 25.52 -0.23 -4.57
N TYR A 104 25.01 0.25 -3.44
CA TYR A 104 23.63 0.00 -3.01
C TYR A 104 22.59 0.44 -4.05
N SER A 105 22.80 1.60 -4.68
CA SER A 105 21.90 2.14 -5.70
C SER A 105 21.71 1.21 -6.91
N LEU A 106 22.79 0.54 -7.37
CA LEU A 106 22.71 -0.41 -8.48
C LEU A 106 21.94 -1.68 -8.08
N ARG A 107 22.15 -2.19 -6.86
CA ARG A 107 21.36 -3.29 -6.31
C ARG A 107 19.88 -2.89 -6.18
N GLY A 108 19.62 -1.67 -5.72
CA GLY A 108 18.28 -1.10 -5.59
C GLY A 108 17.53 -1.05 -6.92
N ILE A 109 18.16 -0.57 -7.99
CA ILE A 109 17.57 -0.54 -9.34
C ILE A 109 17.21 -1.96 -9.81
N PHE A 110 18.13 -2.93 -9.65
CA PHE A 110 17.86 -4.32 -10.01
C PHE A 110 16.67 -4.88 -9.25
N MET A 111 16.64 -4.71 -7.93
CA MET A 111 15.55 -5.20 -7.08
C MET A 111 14.23 -4.54 -7.42
N ALA A 112 14.21 -3.23 -7.67
CA ALA A 112 12.99 -2.49 -8.02
C ALA A 112 12.39 -2.98 -9.36
N VAL A 113 13.23 -3.14 -10.39
CA VAL A 113 12.77 -3.62 -11.70
C VAL A 113 12.34 -5.08 -11.63
N LYS A 114 13.10 -5.94 -10.96
CA LYS A 114 12.73 -7.34 -10.75
C LYS A 114 11.40 -7.45 -10.02
N ALA A 115 11.21 -6.74 -8.90
CA ALA A 115 9.98 -6.75 -8.13
C ALA A 115 8.77 -6.26 -8.94
N LEU A 116 8.92 -5.17 -9.69
CA LEU A 116 7.86 -4.65 -10.55
C LEU A 116 7.50 -5.66 -11.66
N LEU A 117 8.49 -6.21 -12.35
CA LEU A 117 8.25 -7.18 -13.42
C LEU A 117 7.61 -8.47 -12.90
N SER A 118 8.07 -8.98 -11.75
CA SER A 118 7.40 -10.09 -11.08
C SER A 118 5.94 -9.76 -10.84
N MET A 119 5.64 -8.61 -10.22
CA MET A 119 4.26 -8.24 -9.92
C MET A 119 3.41 -8.09 -11.19
N LEU A 120 3.94 -7.51 -12.27
CA LEU A 120 3.22 -7.36 -13.53
C LEU A 120 2.93 -8.73 -14.16
N ILE A 121 3.95 -9.56 -14.35
CA ILE A 121 3.84 -10.86 -15.04
C ILE A 121 2.95 -11.82 -14.26
N PHE A 122 3.14 -11.93 -12.94
CA PHE A 122 2.34 -12.83 -12.10
C PHE A 122 0.93 -12.30 -11.80
N SER A 123 0.57 -11.10 -12.29
CA SER A 123 -0.82 -10.62 -12.27
C SER A 123 -1.57 -10.93 -13.57
N ASP A 124 -0.90 -11.54 -14.56
CA ASP A 124 -1.55 -12.04 -15.77
C ASP A 124 -2.30 -13.34 -15.48
N GLU A 125 -3.53 -13.44 -15.97
CA GLU A 125 -4.43 -14.57 -15.69
C GLU A 125 -3.95 -15.89 -16.28
N GLN A 126 -3.21 -15.86 -17.41
CA GLN A 126 -2.67 -17.08 -18.00
C GLN A 126 -1.54 -17.64 -17.14
N ILE A 127 -0.66 -16.75 -16.67
CA ILE A 127 0.44 -17.10 -15.78
C ILE A 127 -0.10 -17.65 -14.46
N GLU A 128 -1.05 -16.97 -13.82
CA GLU A 128 -1.69 -17.42 -12.57
C GLU A 128 -2.25 -18.85 -12.70
N LYS A 129 -2.98 -19.13 -13.79
CA LYS A 129 -3.51 -20.48 -14.06
C LYS A 129 -2.39 -21.49 -14.27
N SER A 130 -1.33 -21.12 -14.98
CA SER A 130 -0.19 -22.00 -15.27
C SER A 130 0.57 -22.43 -14.02
N ILE A 131 0.59 -21.59 -12.98
CA ILE A 131 1.25 -21.88 -11.69
C ILE A 131 0.30 -22.49 -10.66
N GLY A 132 -0.95 -22.78 -11.04
CA GLY A 132 -1.96 -23.33 -10.14
C GLY A 132 -2.40 -22.37 -9.04
N PHE A 133 -2.30 -21.05 -9.27
CA PHE A 133 -2.79 -20.06 -8.33
C PHE A 133 -4.31 -19.93 -8.46
N GLU A 134 -5.02 -20.43 -7.46
CA GLU A 134 -6.47 -20.26 -7.32
C GLU A 134 -6.77 -19.29 -6.18
N PRO A 135 -7.29 -18.09 -6.48
CA PRO A 135 -7.61 -17.11 -5.44
C PRO A 135 -8.80 -17.58 -4.59
N ASP A 136 -8.54 -17.94 -3.34
CA ASP A 136 -9.58 -18.32 -2.35
C ASP A 136 -9.84 -17.17 -1.37
N CYS A 137 -10.31 -16.03 -1.89
CA CYS A 137 -10.79 -14.91 -1.08
C CYS A 137 -12.10 -14.35 -1.64
N ALA A 138 -13.21 -15.02 -1.34
CA ALA A 138 -14.53 -14.50 -1.66
C ALA A 138 -14.99 -13.46 -0.62
N PRO A 139 -15.76 -12.43 -1.03
CA PRO A 139 -16.41 -11.54 -0.08
C PRO A 139 -17.28 -12.35 0.89
N ALA A 140 -17.28 -11.97 2.17
CA ALA A 140 -18.13 -12.62 3.16
C ALA A 140 -19.62 -12.43 2.81
N ALA A 141 -20.47 -13.40 3.16
CA ALA A 141 -21.91 -13.26 3.04
C ALA A 141 -22.39 -12.06 3.89
N GLY A 142 -23.18 -11.16 3.31
CA GLY A 142 -23.60 -9.90 3.95
C GLY A 142 -22.64 -8.74 3.67
N LEU A 143 -22.47 -8.40 2.40
CA LEU A 143 -21.68 -7.25 1.95
C LEU A 143 -22.12 -5.97 2.66
N ARG A 144 -21.18 -5.32 3.34
CA ARG A 144 -21.42 -3.97 3.86
C ARG A 144 -21.32 -3.00 2.69
N SER A 145 -22.43 -2.34 2.36
CA SER A 145 -22.43 -1.22 1.43
C SER A 145 -21.65 -0.03 1.98
N LYS A 146 -21.17 0.83 1.09
CA LYS A 146 -20.64 2.14 1.49
C LYS A 146 -21.67 2.88 2.33
N SER A 147 -21.22 3.46 3.44
CA SER A 147 -22.06 4.29 4.30
C SER A 147 -22.42 5.59 3.57
N SER A 148 -23.69 5.96 3.55
CA SER A 148 -24.12 7.28 3.05
C SER A 148 -23.61 8.46 3.88
N ALA A 149 -23.09 8.18 5.09
CA ALA A 149 -22.52 9.20 5.96
C ALA A 149 -21.13 9.69 5.52
N ILE A 150 -20.47 8.98 4.59
CA ILE A 150 -19.21 9.39 3.98
C ILE A 150 -19.51 9.81 2.54
N LYS A 151 -19.31 11.09 2.23
CA LYS A 151 -19.56 11.64 0.89
C LYS A 151 -18.30 11.52 0.05
N GLN A 152 -18.42 11.00 -1.16
CA GLN A 152 -17.36 10.94 -2.15
C GLN A 152 -17.42 12.15 -3.08
N GLY A 153 -16.36 12.40 -3.84
CA GLY A 153 -16.34 13.51 -4.80
C GLY A 153 -17.46 13.41 -5.83
N SER A 154 -17.85 12.19 -6.22
CA SER A 154 -18.98 11.94 -7.13
C SER A 154 -20.35 12.32 -6.57
N ASP A 155 -20.47 12.45 -5.25
CA ASP A 155 -21.72 12.79 -4.56
C ASP A 155 -21.91 14.32 -4.46
N LEU A 156 -20.91 15.10 -4.87
CA LEU A 156 -20.91 16.56 -4.81
C LEU A 156 -21.18 17.16 -6.20
N ASN A 157 -22.12 18.11 -6.25
CA ASN A 157 -22.52 18.78 -7.50
C ASN A 157 -21.90 20.18 -7.65
N SER A 158 -21.14 20.64 -6.66
CA SER A 158 -20.49 21.95 -6.61
C SER A 158 -19.28 21.89 -5.69
N ASP A 159 -18.49 22.96 -5.69
CA ASP A 159 -17.38 23.13 -4.74
C ASP A 159 -17.86 22.99 -3.29
N LEU A 160 -17.06 22.30 -2.48
CA LEU A 160 -17.33 22.09 -1.07
C LEU A 160 -16.88 23.31 -0.27
N ASN A 161 -17.82 24.00 0.37
CA ASN A 161 -17.54 25.09 1.30
C ASN A 161 -18.11 24.72 2.67
N GLU A 162 -17.21 24.46 3.63
CA GLU A 162 -17.58 23.95 4.95
C GLU A 162 -17.03 24.81 6.08
N GLN A 163 -17.86 25.00 7.10
CA GLN A 163 -17.48 25.62 8.37
C GLN A 163 -17.57 24.59 9.49
N ALA A 164 -16.55 24.54 10.33
CA ALA A 164 -16.39 23.56 11.39
C ALA A 164 -15.54 24.14 12.52
N ASP A 165 -15.73 23.64 13.75
CA ASP A 165 -14.85 23.96 14.86
C ASP A 165 -13.48 23.28 14.68
N VAL A 166 -13.49 22.08 14.09
CA VAL A 166 -12.30 21.28 13.83
C VAL A 166 -12.33 20.70 12.41
N CYS A 167 -11.23 20.90 11.68
CA CYS A 167 -10.95 20.22 10.41
C CYS A 167 -9.79 19.23 10.59
N ILE A 168 -10.05 17.95 10.32
CA ILE A 168 -9.07 16.87 10.37
C ILE A 168 -8.66 16.51 8.94
N ILE A 169 -7.37 16.67 8.64
CA ILE A 169 -6.79 16.31 7.34
C ILE A 169 -6.26 14.89 7.42
N GLY A 170 -6.88 13.98 6.67
CA GLY A 170 -6.54 12.56 6.62
C GLY A 170 -7.40 11.70 7.56
N SER A 171 -7.88 10.58 7.04
CA SER A 171 -8.84 9.69 7.73
C SER A 171 -8.19 8.41 8.28
N GLY A 172 -6.86 8.40 8.44
CA GLY A 172 -6.08 7.26 8.92
C GLY A 172 -6.26 6.96 10.41
N ALA A 173 -5.33 6.17 10.97
CA ALA A 173 -5.40 5.71 12.38
C ALA A 173 -5.57 6.85 13.40
N GLY A 174 -4.79 7.93 13.28
CA GLY A 174 -4.91 9.09 14.17
C GLY A 174 -6.16 9.94 13.87
N GLY A 175 -6.37 10.29 12.60
CA GLY A 175 -7.45 11.19 12.19
C GLY A 175 -8.84 10.62 12.49
N ALA A 176 -9.07 9.32 12.26
CA ALA A 176 -10.35 8.68 12.55
C ALA A 176 -10.67 8.64 14.05
N VAL A 177 -9.67 8.37 14.89
CA VAL A 177 -9.83 8.37 16.36
C VAL A 177 -10.11 9.80 16.84
N ALA A 178 -9.32 10.77 16.40
CA ALA A 178 -9.52 12.18 16.74
C ALA A 178 -10.91 12.67 16.32
N ALA A 179 -11.37 12.30 15.11
CA ALA A 179 -12.69 12.67 14.63
C ALA A 179 -13.81 12.14 15.51
N LYS A 180 -13.69 10.88 15.94
CA LYS A 180 -14.65 10.23 16.83
C LYS A 180 -14.69 10.90 18.20
N GLU A 181 -13.54 11.11 18.82
CA GLU A 181 -13.47 11.71 20.17
C GLU A 181 -13.96 13.16 20.18
N LEU A 182 -13.60 13.96 19.17
CA LEU A 182 -14.02 15.37 19.08
C LEU A 182 -15.51 15.51 18.73
N ALA A 183 -16.04 14.68 17.83
CA ALA A 183 -17.46 14.68 17.53
C ALA A 183 -18.31 14.23 18.74
N GLU A 184 -17.87 13.21 19.49
CA GLU A 184 -18.56 12.79 20.72
C GLU A 184 -18.50 13.85 21.83
N ALA A 185 -17.45 14.69 21.84
CA ALA A 185 -17.37 15.85 22.71
C ALA A 185 -18.25 17.03 22.26
N GLY A 186 -18.93 16.92 21.12
CA GLY A 186 -19.88 17.91 20.60
C GLY A 186 -19.28 18.96 19.65
N PHE A 187 -18.02 18.83 19.23
CA PHE A 187 -17.44 19.73 18.24
C PHE A 187 -17.98 19.45 16.84
N ASN A 188 -18.33 20.50 16.10
CA ASN A 188 -18.62 20.40 14.68
C ASN A 188 -17.32 20.02 13.94
N THR A 189 -17.21 18.76 13.56
CA THR A 189 -15.97 18.16 13.06
C THR A 189 -16.12 17.77 11.60
N VAL A 190 -15.16 18.18 10.78
CA VAL A 190 -15.02 17.78 9.37
C VAL A 190 -13.75 16.95 9.18
N VAL A 191 -13.84 15.87 8.41
CA VAL A 191 -12.71 15.03 8.00
C VAL A 191 -12.57 15.07 6.49
N LEU A 192 -11.38 15.40 6.00
CA LEU A 192 -11.05 15.46 4.57
C LEU A 192 -10.00 14.39 4.23
N GLU A 193 -10.34 13.49 3.31
CA GLU A 193 -9.45 12.42 2.84
C GLU A 193 -9.21 12.53 1.34
N GLN A 194 -7.95 12.54 0.92
CA GLN A 194 -7.57 12.63 -0.49
C GLN A 194 -7.89 11.35 -1.29
N GLY A 195 -7.96 10.19 -0.63
CA GLY A 195 -8.28 8.92 -1.26
C GLY A 195 -9.77 8.62 -1.36
N GLY A 196 -10.10 7.67 -2.23
CA GLY A 196 -11.47 7.19 -2.41
C GLY A 196 -11.99 6.36 -1.25
N TYR A 197 -13.32 6.22 -1.18
CA TYR A 197 -14.00 5.36 -0.22
C TYR A 197 -14.30 4.00 -0.85
N TYR A 198 -13.89 2.90 -0.22
CA TYR A 198 -14.01 1.54 -0.76
C TYR A 198 -14.75 0.62 0.21
N ALA A 199 -15.61 -0.24 -0.34
CA ALA A 199 -16.29 -1.32 0.36
C ALA A 199 -15.65 -2.69 0.02
N GLN A 200 -16.15 -3.76 0.66
CA GLN A 200 -15.64 -5.12 0.47
C GLN A 200 -15.59 -5.55 -1.01
N GLU A 201 -16.63 -5.22 -1.77
CA GLU A 201 -16.75 -5.54 -3.20
C GLU A 201 -15.79 -4.74 -4.10
N ASP A 202 -15.29 -3.60 -3.63
CA ASP A 202 -14.34 -2.80 -4.39
C ASP A 202 -12.92 -3.37 -4.31
N PHE A 203 -12.61 -4.17 -3.29
CA PHE A 203 -11.27 -4.72 -3.10
C PHE A 203 -11.01 -5.86 -4.09
N GLY A 204 -10.12 -5.58 -5.04
CA GLY A 204 -9.63 -6.59 -5.97
C GLY A 204 -8.69 -7.56 -5.26
N GLN A 205 -8.51 -8.73 -5.85
CA GLN A 205 -7.62 -9.75 -5.30
C GLN A 205 -6.17 -9.64 -5.81
N LYS A 206 -5.91 -8.68 -6.69
CA LYS A 206 -4.63 -8.54 -7.39
C LYS A 206 -3.89 -7.27 -7.00
N PRO A 207 -2.54 -7.30 -6.97
CA PRO A 207 -1.72 -6.11 -6.77
C PRO A 207 -2.08 -4.96 -7.73
N LEU A 208 -2.29 -5.27 -9.01
CA LEU A 208 -2.59 -4.25 -10.03
C LEU A 208 -3.90 -3.50 -9.81
N ASP A 209 -4.80 -4.04 -8.98
CA ASP A 209 -6.05 -3.38 -8.59
C ASP A 209 -5.91 -2.53 -7.34
N ALA A 210 -5.07 -2.96 -6.40
CA ALA A 210 -4.90 -2.30 -5.13
C ALA A 210 -3.91 -1.13 -5.19
N PHE A 211 -2.72 -1.32 -5.76
CA PHE A 211 -1.67 -0.30 -5.74
C PHE A 211 -2.11 1.04 -6.35
N PRO A 212 -2.72 1.09 -7.55
CA PRO A 212 -3.14 2.35 -8.15
C PRO A 212 -4.24 3.08 -7.40
N ARG A 213 -5.04 2.36 -6.62
CA ARG A 213 -6.21 2.90 -5.92
C ARG A 213 -5.91 3.26 -4.48
N LEU A 214 -5.30 2.33 -3.74
CA LEU A 214 -5.15 2.35 -2.28
C LEU A 214 -3.79 2.84 -1.80
N TYR A 215 -2.77 2.89 -2.66
CA TYR A 215 -1.43 3.34 -2.28
C TYR A 215 -1.11 4.68 -2.92
N LEU A 216 -0.55 5.61 -2.14
CA LEU A 216 -0.06 6.87 -2.67
C LEU A 216 1.10 6.59 -3.63
N ASN A 217 1.01 7.12 -4.86
CA ASN A 217 1.97 6.89 -5.95
C ASN A 217 2.33 5.41 -6.17
N ASN A 218 1.38 4.49 -6.00
CA ASN A 218 1.60 3.04 -6.07
C ASN A 218 2.72 2.53 -5.14
N SER A 219 2.99 3.21 -4.02
CA SER A 219 4.11 2.90 -3.12
C SER A 219 5.51 3.21 -3.69
N PHE A 220 5.60 4.01 -4.77
CA PHE A 220 6.86 4.55 -5.28
C PHE A 220 7.24 5.86 -4.56
N ILE A 221 7.26 5.79 -3.23
CA ILE A 221 7.71 6.87 -2.35
C ILE A 221 8.89 6.34 -1.57
N PHE A 222 9.98 7.09 -1.59
CA PHE A 222 11.24 6.66 -0.99
C PHE A 222 11.80 7.78 -0.11
N SER A 223 12.43 7.40 1.01
CA SER A 223 13.16 8.34 1.84
C SER A 223 14.37 8.90 1.09
N LEU A 224 14.74 10.14 1.42
CA LEU A 224 16.04 10.69 1.07
C LEU A 224 17.06 10.19 2.11
N GLY A 225 18.17 9.61 1.66
CA GLY A 225 19.23 9.14 2.54
C GLY A 225 19.83 7.79 2.14
N SER A 226 20.70 7.28 3.00
CA SER A 226 21.32 5.96 2.85
C SER A 226 21.15 5.17 4.15
N PRO A 227 20.41 4.05 4.16
CA PRO A 227 19.77 3.42 2.99
C PRO A 227 18.54 4.18 2.51
N VAL A 228 18.19 3.99 1.24
CA VAL A 228 16.90 4.41 0.69
C VAL A 228 15.82 3.47 1.21
N VAL A 229 14.77 3.99 1.83
CA VAL A 229 13.68 3.19 2.41
C VAL A 229 12.40 3.46 1.64
N ALA A 230 11.71 2.40 1.20
CA ALA A 230 10.39 2.53 0.59
C ALA A 230 9.33 2.85 1.67
N LEU A 231 8.50 3.87 1.41
CA LEU A 231 7.45 4.33 2.31
C LEU A 231 6.08 3.97 1.70
N SER A 232 5.47 2.90 2.23
CA SER A 232 4.13 2.48 1.81
C SER A 232 3.06 3.27 2.54
N LEU A 233 2.44 4.23 1.84
CA LEU A 233 1.41 5.11 2.39
C LEU A 233 0.05 4.79 1.76
N GLY A 234 -0.98 4.62 2.59
CA GLY A 234 -2.34 4.41 2.14
C GLY A 234 -3.00 5.71 1.68
N ARG A 235 -3.75 5.65 0.58
CA ARG A 235 -4.55 6.73 0.00
C ARG A 235 -5.98 6.23 -0.23
N ALA A 236 -6.73 6.14 0.85
CA ALA A 236 -8.13 5.70 0.89
C ALA A 236 -8.77 6.22 2.17
N VAL A 237 -10.10 6.27 2.23
CA VAL A 237 -10.81 6.43 3.51
C VAL A 237 -10.37 5.33 4.47
N GLY A 238 -9.77 5.72 5.58
CA GLY A 238 -9.12 4.84 6.55
C GLY A 238 -7.58 4.79 6.46
N GLY A 239 -6.97 5.41 5.45
CA GLY A 239 -5.53 5.53 5.25
C GLY A 239 -4.79 4.18 5.20
N THR A 240 -3.58 4.15 5.75
CA THR A 240 -2.74 2.92 5.80
C THR A 240 -3.40 1.77 6.56
N THR A 241 -4.42 2.03 7.38
CA THR A 241 -5.13 0.94 8.07
C THR A 241 -5.87 0.00 7.11
N VAL A 242 -6.23 0.49 5.92
CA VAL A 242 -6.86 -0.32 4.86
C VAL A 242 -5.88 -1.34 4.27
N ILE A 243 -4.59 -1.00 4.19
CA ILE A 243 -3.56 -1.76 3.48
C ILE A 243 -2.53 -2.45 4.41
N ASN A 244 -2.63 -2.32 5.73
CA ASN A 244 -1.69 -2.96 6.66
C ASN A 244 -2.01 -4.46 6.91
N SER A 245 -1.14 -5.15 7.64
CA SER A 245 -1.28 -6.60 7.96
C SER A 245 -2.13 -6.91 9.22
N CYS A 246 -2.86 -5.92 9.73
CA CYS A 246 -3.68 -5.99 10.95
C CYS A 246 -2.92 -6.17 12.27
N THR A 247 -1.58 -6.11 12.26
CA THR A 247 -0.78 -6.37 13.45
C THR A 247 -0.91 -5.23 14.48
N CYS A 248 -1.07 -5.58 15.76
CA CYS A 248 -1.19 -4.63 16.86
C CYS A 248 -0.19 -4.95 17.97
N PHE A 249 0.66 -3.98 18.31
CA PHE A 249 1.59 -4.05 19.44
C PHE A 249 1.35 -2.86 20.34
N ARG A 250 1.47 -3.08 21.65
CA ARG A 250 1.64 -1.98 22.60
C ARG A 250 3.10 -1.54 22.58
N MET A 251 3.35 -0.28 22.86
CA MET A 251 4.72 0.22 22.99
C MET A 251 5.43 -0.52 24.13
N PRO A 252 6.67 -1.00 23.95
CA PRO A 252 7.46 -1.56 25.05
C PRO A 252 7.69 -0.51 26.15
N GLU A 253 7.71 -0.93 27.42
CA GLU A 253 7.86 -0.01 28.55
C GLU A 253 9.20 0.72 28.53
N GLU A 254 10.25 0.05 28.07
CA GLU A 254 11.58 0.63 27.90
C GLU A 254 11.62 1.79 26.91
N VAL A 255 10.79 1.76 25.85
CA VAL A 255 10.70 2.87 24.88
C VAL A 255 9.91 4.03 25.49
N LEU A 256 8.88 3.74 26.27
CA LEU A 256 8.14 4.79 26.99
C LEU A 256 9.00 5.48 28.05
N ALA A 257 9.85 4.70 28.75
CA ALA A 257 10.82 5.23 29.70
C ALA A 257 11.85 6.13 28.99
N GLU A 258 12.41 5.69 27.85
CA GLU A 258 13.31 6.51 27.03
C GLU A 258 12.65 7.85 26.65
N TRP A 259 11.38 7.84 26.24
CA TRP A 259 10.66 9.07 25.88
C TRP A 259 10.48 10.03 27.06
N GLU A 260 10.25 9.51 28.25
CA GLU A 260 10.11 10.32 29.47
C GLU A 260 11.47 10.87 29.94
N GLU A 261 12.51 10.04 29.94
CA GLU A 261 13.84 10.39 30.45
C GLU A 261 14.59 11.33 29.50
N ASP A 262 14.69 10.98 28.22
CA ASP A 262 15.55 11.68 27.25
C ASP A 262 14.84 12.86 26.57
N TYR A 263 13.52 12.77 26.39
CA TYR A 263 12.73 13.77 25.67
C TYR A 263 11.73 14.52 26.55
N HIS A 264 11.67 14.19 27.84
CA HIS A 264 10.80 14.85 28.83
C HIS A 264 9.31 14.83 28.46
N LEU A 265 8.87 13.80 27.73
CA LEU A 265 7.48 13.60 27.35
C LEU A 265 6.70 12.97 28.51
N ARG A 266 5.90 13.78 29.20
CA ARG A 266 5.08 13.35 30.35
C ARG A 266 3.72 12.80 29.91
N GLY A 267 3.12 11.97 30.76
CA GLY A 267 1.76 11.44 30.53
C GLY A 267 1.71 10.20 29.64
N LEU A 268 2.86 9.59 29.35
CA LEU A 268 3.02 8.49 28.40
C LEU A 268 3.43 7.18 29.09
N SER A 269 3.41 7.10 30.43
CA SER A 269 3.74 5.85 31.11
C SER A 269 2.74 4.74 30.74
N MET A 270 3.17 3.47 30.84
CA MET A 270 2.28 2.34 30.53
C MET A 270 1.00 2.38 31.38
N LYS A 271 1.10 2.81 32.64
CA LYS A 271 -0.03 2.99 33.54
C LYS A 271 -1.05 4.02 33.02
N GLU A 272 -0.57 5.14 32.48
CA GLU A 272 -1.42 6.20 31.93
C GLU A 272 -2.01 5.81 30.57
N LEU A 273 -1.26 5.07 29.76
CA LEU A 273 -1.69 4.64 28.43
C LEU A 273 -2.61 3.41 28.45
N LEU A 274 -2.57 2.58 29.50
CA LEU A 274 -3.31 1.33 29.59
C LEU A 274 -4.82 1.48 29.31
N PRO A 275 -5.55 2.44 29.90
CA PRO A 275 -6.98 2.62 29.62
C PRO A 275 -7.24 2.96 28.14
N PHE A 276 -6.35 3.70 27.50
CA PHE A 276 -6.46 4.04 26.08
C PHE A 276 -6.18 2.82 25.20
N TYR A 277 -5.14 2.03 25.52
CA TYR A 277 -4.88 0.77 24.82
C TYR A 277 -6.08 -0.15 24.89
N GLU A 278 -6.64 -0.39 26.07
CA GLU A 278 -7.80 -1.28 26.24
C GLU A 278 -9.03 -0.79 25.47
N ARG A 279 -9.30 0.51 25.50
CA ARG A 279 -10.43 1.11 24.76
C ARG A 279 -10.26 0.97 23.25
N VAL A 280 -9.07 1.28 22.71
CA VAL A 280 -8.78 1.13 21.28
C VAL A 280 -8.82 -0.34 20.87
N GLU A 281 -8.17 -1.21 21.64
CA GLU A 281 -8.12 -2.65 21.38
C GLU A 281 -9.52 -3.28 21.35
N SER A 282 -10.39 -2.90 22.27
CA SER A 282 -11.79 -3.33 22.27
C SER A 282 -12.53 -2.83 21.02
N THR A 283 -12.37 -1.53 20.70
CA THR A 283 -13.03 -0.88 19.55
C THR A 283 -12.68 -1.55 18.22
N ILE A 284 -11.39 -1.84 18.00
CA ILE A 284 -10.91 -2.46 16.75
C ILE A 284 -10.76 -3.99 16.85
N ASN A 285 -11.28 -4.61 17.92
CA ASN A 285 -11.29 -6.07 18.09
C ASN A 285 -9.89 -6.71 18.04
N VAL A 286 -8.95 -6.20 18.82
CA VAL A 286 -7.60 -6.76 18.92
C VAL A 286 -7.65 -8.06 19.72
N LYS A 287 -7.31 -9.16 19.06
CA LYS A 287 -7.17 -10.48 19.69
C LYS A 287 -5.92 -11.21 19.19
N PRO A 288 -5.36 -12.16 19.95
CA PRO A 288 -4.36 -13.08 19.42
C PRO A 288 -4.82 -13.73 18.11
N GLY A 289 -3.94 -13.85 17.13
CA GLY A 289 -4.23 -14.52 15.87
C GLY A 289 -4.58 -15.99 16.10
N GLU A 290 -5.67 -16.44 15.49
CA GLU A 290 -6.11 -17.84 15.55
C GLU A 290 -5.14 -18.73 14.77
N MET A 291 -4.81 -19.91 15.33
CA MET A 291 -3.83 -20.83 14.72
C MET A 291 -4.21 -21.26 13.30
N GLU A 292 -5.50 -21.41 13.02
CA GLU A 292 -6.04 -21.72 11.69
C GLU A 292 -5.68 -20.65 10.66
N VAL A 293 -5.63 -19.37 11.09
CA VAL A 293 -5.34 -18.21 10.24
C VAL A 293 -3.83 -17.96 10.11
N ILE A 294 -3.05 -18.12 11.19
CA ILE A 294 -1.60 -17.89 11.14
C ILE A 294 -0.81 -19.09 10.61
N GLY A 295 -1.43 -20.27 10.55
CA GLY A 295 -1.02 -21.41 9.74
C GLY A 295 0.27 -22.13 10.17
N LYS A 296 0.76 -23.01 9.27
CA LYS A 296 1.92 -23.89 9.52
C LYS A 296 3.22 -23.11 9.76
N ASN A 297 3.37 -21.93 9.17
CA ASN A 297 4.55 -21.09 9.37
C ASN A 297 4.70 -20.70 10.84
N ALA A 298 3.59 -20.34 11.50
CA ALA A 298 3.60 -20.02 12.93
C ALA A 298 4.01 -21.23 13.79
N LEU A 299 3.59 -22.45 13.43
CA LEU A 299 4.00 -23.68 14.13
C LEU A 299 5.51 -23.93 14.00
N MET A 300 6.08 -23.70 12.82
CA MET A 300 7.52 -23.85 12.59
C MET A 300 8.33 -22.80 13.36
N THR A 301 7.90 -21.54 13.35
CA THR A 301 8.51 -20.47 14.15
C THR A 301 8.46 -20.80 15.63
N ARG A 302 7.31 -21.28 16.13
CA ARG A 302 7.15 -21.72 17.53
C ARG A 302 8.17 -22.81 17.89
N LYS A 303 8.26 -23.88 17.10
CA LYS A 303 9.19 -24.98 17.34
C LYS A 303 10.65 -24.50 17.42
N GLY A 304 11.02 -23.57 16.53
CA GLY A 304 12.36 -22.96 16.54
C GLY A 304 12.61 -22.11 17.78
N ALA A 305 11.64 -21.28 18.17
CA ALA A 305 11.74 -20.45 19.36
C ALA A 305 11.84 -21.28 20.65
N GLU A 306 11.02 -22.34 20.79
CA GLU A 306 11.06 -23.27 21.91
C GLU A 306 12.43 -23.97 22.02
N ALA A 307 12.98 -24.45 20.90
CA ALA A 307 14.29 -25.11 20.87
C ALA A 307 15.45 -24.17 21.27
N LEU A 308 15.27 -22.86 21.10
CA LEU A 308 16.24 -21.83 21.45
C LEU A 308 15.96 -21.17 22.82
N GLY A 309 14.88 -21.55 23.51
CA GLY A 309 14.45 -20.91 24.76
C GLY A 309 14.00 -19.45 24.59
N LEU A 310 13.51 -19.07 23.41
CA LEU A 310 13.06 -17.71 23.11
C LEU A 310 11.56 -17.52 23.40
N SER A 311 11.19 -16.32 23.86
CA SER A 311 9.79 -15.92 24.00
C SER A 311 9.07 -15.91 22.64
N HIS A 312 7.84 -16.42 22.61
CA HIS A 312 7.02 -16.45 21.41
C HIS A 312 5.53 -16.38 21.74
N GLY A 313 4.73 -16.05 20.74
CA GLY A 313 3.28 -16.08 20.85
C GLY A 313 2.57 -15.70 19.54
N PRO A 314 1.27 -15.98 19.42
CA PRO A 314 0.48 -15.49 18.30
C PRO A 314 0.48 -13.96 18.27
N ILE A 315 0.75 -13.38 17.11
CA ILE A 315 0.66 -11.93 16.90
C ILE A 315 -0.78 -11.48 17.17
N ARG A 316 -0.95 -10.38 17.91
CA ARG A 316 -2.27 -9.77 18.13
C ARG A 316 -2.70 -9.01 16.89
N ARG A 317 -3.97 -9.16 16.49
CA ARG A 317 -4.51 -8.62 15.25
C ARG A 317 -5.89 -7.99 15.42
N ASN A 318 -6.16 -6.89 14.70
CA ASN A 318 -7.46 -6.21 14.68
C ASN A 318 -8.41 -6.77 13.60
N THR A 319 -8.92 -7.98 13.82
CA THR A 319 -9.78 -8.69 12.85
C THR A 319 -11.03 -9.31 13.48
N ARG A 320 -12.12 -9.39 12.71
CA ARG A 320 -13.37 -10.09 13.05
C ARG A 320 -13.72 -11.09 11.94
N GLY A 321 -13.80 -12.38 12.26
CA GLY A 321 -14.20 -13.42 11.30
C GLY A 321 -13.27 -13.58 10.09
N CYS A 322 -11.95 -13.39 10.27
CA CYS A 322 -10.97 -13.56 9.20
C CYS A 322 -10.77 -15.04 8.88
N LYS A 323 -10.82 -15.42 7.59
CA LYS A 323 -10.59 -16.80 7.13
C LYS A 323 -9.16 -17.04 6.65
N GLY A 324 -8.31 -16.01 6.67
CA GLY A 324 -6.88 -16.15 6.39
C GLY A 324 -6.50 -16.08 4.91
N CYS A 325 -7.27 -15.41 4.05
CA CYS A 325 -7.01 -15.37 2.61
C CYS A 325 -5.71 -14.63 2.16
N GLY A 326 -4.95 -14.04 3.08
CA GLY A 326 -3.62 -13.47 2.79
C GLY A 326 -3.59 -12.14 2.02
N LEU A 327 -4.74 -11.58 1.62
CA LEU A 327 -4.80 -10.38 0.78
C LEU A 327 -4.73 -9.05 1.54
N CYS A 328 -4.29 -9.03 2.79
CA CYS A 328 -4.39 -7.84 3.67
C CYS A 328 -3.80 -6.57 3.04
N ASN A 329 -2.73 -6.67 2.25
CA ASN A 329 -2.10 -5.53 1.59
C ASN A 329 -2.92 -4.93 0.44
N TYR A 330 -3.95 -5.62 -0.05
CA TYR A 330 -4.74 -5.22 -1.21
C TYR A 330 -6.14 -4.69 -0.85
N GLY A 331 -6.36 -4.43 0.43
CA GLY A 331 -7.69 -4.29 1.02
C GLY A 331 -8.20 -5.63 1.53
N CYS A 332 -9.34 -5.65 2.22
CA CYS A 332 -9.88 -6.89 2.80
C CYS A 332 -11.22 -7.25 2.14
N PRO A 333 -11.23 -8.14 1.13
CA PRO A 333 -12.47 -8.57 0.47
C PRO A 333 -13.47 -9.23 1.45
N GLU A 334 -12.98 -10.00 2.42
CA GLU A 334 -13.80 -10.56 3.51
C GLU A 334 -14.39 -9.46 4.44
N GLY A 335 -13.79 -8.28 4.47
CA GLY A 335 -14.06 -7.20 5.43
C GLY A 335 -13.89 -7.60 6.89
N ALA A 336 -13.04 -8.58 7.15
CA ALA A 336 -12.66 -9.00 8.49
C ALA A 336 -11.77 -7.97 9.18
N LYS A 337 -10.92 -7.26 8.41
CA LYS A 337 -10.03 -6.21 8.93
C LYS A 337 -10.84 -5.07 9.55
N GLN A 338 -10.49 -4.71 10.79
CA GLN A 338 -11.11 -3.59 11.51
C GLN A 338 -10.34 -2.29 11.26
N SER A 339 -10.16 -1.98 9.97
CA SER A 339 -9.60 -0.71 9.49
C SER A 339 -10.55 0.45 9.78
N MET A 340 -10.03 1.68 9.73
CA MET A 340 -10.70 2.85 10.30
C MET A 340 -12.02 3.21 9.60
N GLU A 341 -12.17 2.90 8.32
CA GLU A 341 -13.43 3.02 7.57
C GLU A 341 -14.52 2.05 8.04
N ARG A 342 -14.14 0.99 8.75
CA ARG A 342 -15.06 0.01 9.32
C ARG A 342 -15.26 0.16 10.82
N SER A 343 -14.28 0.70 11.53
CA SER A 343 -14.29 0.89 12.99
C SER A 343 -14.62 2.33 13.39
N TYR A 344 -13.64 3.23 13.41
CA TYR A 344 -13.76 4.56 14.00
C TYR A 344 -14.56 5.56 13.17
N LEU A 345 -14.40 5.60 11.84
CA LEU A 345 -15.09 6.59 11.00
C LEU A 345 -16.63 6.45 11.05
N PRO A 346 -17.22 5.23 11.05
CA PRO A 346 -18.65 5.07 11.31
C PRO A 346 -19.11 5.60 12.67
N LEU A 347 -18.28 5.47 13.72
CA LEU A 347 -18.59 6.00 15.04
C LEU A 347 -18.53 7.53 15.05
N ALA A 348 -17.50 8.12 14.42
CA ALA A 348 -17.39 9.57 14.25
C ALA A 348 -18.59 10.14 13.49
N ALA A 349 -18.98 9.50 12.39
CA ALA A 349 -20.15 9.91 11.62
C ALA A 349 -21.45 9.82 12.42
N LYS A 350 -21.61 8.75 13.23
CA LYS A 350 -22.75 8.60 14.15
C LYS A 350 -22.79 9.71 15.21
N ALA A 351 -21.64 10.19 15.65
CA ALA A 351 -21.50 11.32 16.57
C ALA A 351 -21.64 12.70 15.89
N GLY A 352 -21.86 12.75 14.57
CA GLY A 352 -22.11 13.99 13.83
C GLY A 352 -20.93 14.52 13.01
N ALA A 353 -19.79 13.81 12.96
CA ALA A 353 -18.69 14.20 12.08
C ALA A 353 -19.08 14.10 10.60
N ARG A 354 -18.71 15.09 9.80
CA ARG A 354 -18.90 15.08 8.35
C ARG A 354 -17.62 14.66 7.66
N ILE A 355 -17.70 13.62 6.83
CA ILE A 355 -16.52 12.95 6.28
C ILE A 355 -16.59 12.99 4.76
N TYR A 356 -15.53 13.52 4.14
CA TYR A 356 -15.40 13.70 2.70
C TYR A 356 -14.21 12.90 2.17
N ALA A 357 -14.48 12.00 1.22
CA ALA A 357 -13.48 11.29 0.43
C ALA A 357 -13.15 12.07 -0.85
N ASP A 358 -12.10 11.66 -1.56
CA ASP A 358 -11.62 12.29 -2.79
C ASP A 358 -11.32 13.80 -2.65
N CYS A 359 -11.05 14.26 -1.44
CA CYS A 359 -10.83 15.66 -1.08
C CYS A 359 -9.38 15.86 -0.65
N ARG A 360 -8.54 16.29 -1.59
CA ARG A 360 -7.15 16.62 -1.31
C ARG A 360 -7.07 18.03 -0.75
N VAL A 361 -6.38 18.18 0.39
CA VAL A 361 -5.97 19.50 0.89
C VAL A 361 -4.59 19.83 0.34
N ASP A 362 -4.47 20.98 -0.33
CA ASP A 362 -3.21 21.47 -0.89
C ASP A 362 -2.57 22.57 -0.02
N LYS A 363 -3.39 23.32 0.72
CA LYS A 363 -2.95 24.47 1.53
C LYS A 363 -3.66 24.54 2.87
N ILE A 364 -2.91 24.95 3.89
CA ILE A 364 -3.44 25.43 5.16
C ILE A 364 -3.43 26.95 5.10
N ILE A 365 -4.60 27.57 5.29
CA ILE A 365 -4.77 29.02 5.34
C ILE A 365 -4.46 29.47 6.77
N THR A 366 -3.66 30.53 6.89
CA THR A 366 -3.26 31.08 8.18
C THR A 366 -3.57 32.58 8.26
N GLU A 367 -4.05 32.99 9.43
CA GLU A 367 -4.34 34.38 9.79
C GLU A 367 -3.74 34.67 11.16
N ASN A 368 -2.97 35.75 11.28
CA ASN A 368 -2.32 36.16 12.53
C ASN A 368 -1.53 35.02 13.23
N GLY A 369 -0.86 34.16 12.44
CA GLY A 369 -0.07 33.04 12.95
C GLY A 369 -0.89 31.82 13.40
N ARG A 370 -2.21 31.78 13.16
CA ARG A 370 -3.09 30.66 13.47
C ARG A 370 -3.68 30.08 12.19
N ALA A 371 -3.87 28.76 12.14
CA ALA A 371 -4.63 28.15 11.05
C ALA A 371 -6.10 28.61 11.11
N SER A 372 -6.62 29.14 10.01
CA SER A 372 -8.02 29.60 9.87
C SER A 372 -8.82 28.76 8.87
N GLY A 373 -8.17 27.95 8.03
CA GLY A 373 -8.87 27.09 7.09
C GLY A 373 -7.94 26.22 6.24
N VAL A 374 -8.54 25.52 5.27
CA VAL A 374 -7.83 24.67 4.29
C VAL A 374 -8.40 24.87 2.90
N GLN A 375 -7.60 24.63 1.87
CA GLN A 375 -8.00 24.70 0.46
C GLN A 375 -7.31 23.59 -0.35
N GLY A 376 -7.97 23.07 -1.38
CA GLY A 376 -7.40 22.14 -2.35
C GLY A 376 -8.39 21.74 -3.44
#